data_AF-L7VHB2-F1
#
_entry.id   AF-L7VHB2-F1
#
_cell.length_a   1.000
_cell.length_b   1.000
_cell.length_c   1.000
_cell.angle_alpha   90.00
_cell.angle_beta   90.00
_cell.angle_gamma   90.00
#
_symmetry.space_group_name_H-M   'P 1'
#
loop_
_entity.id
_entity.type
_entity.pdbx_description
1 polymer ?
#
loop_
_entity_poly.entity_id
_entity_poly.type
_entity_poly.pdbx_seq_one_letter_code
_entity_poly.pdbx_strand_id
1 'polypeptide(L)' 'MIKTNELKGIIAKNGLTQKQVAERIGIAPKTFYEKMKKGVFGSDEIQKMIEILNINNPCEIFFAKE' A
#
# COMPACT_ATOMS: atom_id res chain seq x y z
N MET A 1 -3.04 8.21 9.52
CA MET A 1 -1.67 7.90 9.01
C MET A 1 -1.64 6.44 8.58
N ILE A 2 -0.95 6.07 7.49
CA ILE A 2 -0.99 4.68 6.99
C ILE A 2 -0.11 3.77 7.86
N LYS A 3 -0.63 2.59 8.24
CA LYS A 3 0.16 1.53 8.91
C LYS A 3 1.08 0.82 7.92
N THR A 4 2.19 1.46 7.58
CA THR A 4 3.11 1.01 6.52
C THR A 4 3.79 -0.34 6.83
N ASN A 5 4.01 -0.68 8.10
CA ASN A 5 4.52 -2.00 8.49
C ASN A 5 3.50 -3.11 8.24
N GLU A 6 2.23 -2.87 8.60
CA GLU A 6 1.13 -3.80 8.29
C GLU A 6 0.97 -3.97 6.78
N LEU A 7 1.02 -2.87 6.04
CA LEU A 7 0.95 -2.90 4.57
C LEU A 7 2.08 -3.75 3.98
N LYS A 8 3.32 -3.65 4.49
CA LYS A 8 4.43 -4.53 4.06
C LYS A 8 4.14 -6.00 4.35
N GLY A 9 3.58 -6.31 5.53
CA GLY A 9 3.18 -7.67 5.89
C GLY A 9 2.13 -8.23 4.94
N ILE A 10 1.11 -7.43 4.59
CA ILE A 10 0.06 -7.79 3.63
C ILE A 10 0.66 -8.03 2.24
N ILE A 11 1.57 -7.17 1.79
CA ILE A 11 2.26 -7.31 0.50
C ILE A 11 3.02 -8.65 0.44
N ALA A 12 3.78 -8.96 1.49
CA ALA A 12 4.53 -10.22 1.59
C ALA A 12 3.60 -11.44 1.67
N LYS A 13 2.49 -11.36 2.41
CA LYS A 13 1.47 -12.43 2.50
C LYS A 13 0.83 -12.74 1.14
N ASN A 14 0.73 -11.75 0.26
CA ASN A 14 0.27 -11.92 -1.12
C ASN A 14 1.38 -12.40 -2.08
N GLY A 15 2.59 -12.69 -1.60
CA GLY A 15 3.71 -13.15 -2.43
C GLY A 15 4.25 -12.06 -3.37
N LEU A 16 3.96 -10.79 -3.08
CA LEU A 16 4.40 -9.66 -3.89
C LEU A 16 5.54 -8.91 -3.21
N THR A 17 6.33 -8.22 -4.03
CA THR A 17 7.29 -7.22 -3.57
C THR A 17 6.67 -5.83 -3.67
N GLN A 18 7.17 -4.87 -2.88
CA GLN A 18 6.76 -3.46 -3.00
C GLN A 18 6.99 -2.90 -4.41
N LYS A 19 8.05 -3.34 -5.09
CA LYS A 19 8.32 -2.99 -6.51
C LYS A 19 7.17 -3.45 -7.40
N GLN A 20 6.74 -4.69 -7.29
CA GLN A 20 5.63 -5.23 -8.09
C GLN A 20 4.31 -4.51 -7.78
N VAL A 21 4.06 -4.14 -6.52
CA VAL A 21 2.86 -3.36 -6.17
C VAL A 21 2.91 -1.97 -6.81
N ALA A 22 4.06 -1.29 -6.76
CA ALA A 22 4.24 0.00 -7.43
C ALA A 22 3.92 -0.07 -8.93
N GLU A 23 4.47 -1.08 -9.61
CA GLU A 23 4.23 -1.32 -11.03
C GLU A 23 2.74 -1.58 -11.32
N ARG A 24 2.06 -2.38 -10.49
CA ARG A 24 0.64 -2.70 -10.65
C ARG A 24 -0.31 -1.53 -10.37
N ILE A 25 0.04 -0.63 -9.46
CA ILE A 25 -0.78 0.58 -9.20
C ILE A 25 -0.46 1.73 -10.17
N GLY A 26 0.59 1.57 -11.00
CA GLY A 26 0.94 2.50 -12.07
C GLY A 26 1.91 3.61 -11.66
N ILE A 27 2.74 3.38 -10.63
CA ILE A 27 3.75 4.36 -10.18
C ILE A 27 5.17 3.78 -10.20
N ALA A 28 6.16 4.67 -10.29
CA ALA A 28 7.55 4.24 -10.21
C ALA A 28 7.88 3.65 -8.81
N PRO A 29 8.70 2.59 -8.71
CA PRO A 29 9.10 2.01 -7.42
C PRO A 29 9.71 3.04 -6.45
N LYS A 30 10.49 3.99 -6.97
CA LYS A 30 11.07 5.09 -6.17
C LYS A 30 9.97 5.91 -5.49
N THR A 31 8.94 6.31 -6.24
CA THR A 31 7.79 7.06 -5.72
C THR A 31 7.03 6.26 -4.67
N PHE A 32 6.87 4.95 -4.88
CA PHE A 32 6.26 4.07 -3.88
C PHE A 32 7.05 4.06 -2.56
N TYR A 33 8.37 3.94 -2.61
CA TYR A 33 9.21 3.98 -1.41
C TYR A 33 9.13 5.32 -0.67
N GLU A 34 9.11 6.43 -1.40
CA GLU A 34 8.93 7.76 -0.80
C GLU A 34 7.56 7.91 -0.13
N LYS A 35 6.49 7.40 -0.76
CA LYS A 35 5.14 7.35 -0.19
C LYS A 35 5.06 6.45 1.04
N MET A 36 5.74 5.30 1.04
CA MET A 36 5.86 4.42 2.21
C MET A 36 6.59 5.10 3.37
N LYS A 37 7.62 5.92 3.09
CA LYS A 37 8.32 6.69 4.11
C LYS A 37 7.45 7.81 4.68
N LYS A 38 6.69 8.50 3.81
CA LYS A 38 5.77 9.58 4.20
C LYS A 38 4.48 9.07 4.85
N GLY A 39 4.10 7.82 4.57
CA GLY A 39 2.83 7.24 5.02
C GLY A 39 1.61 7.85 4.33
N VAL A 40 1.75 8.31 3.09
CA VAL A 40 0.70 9.03 2.33
C VAL A 40 0.59 8.46 0.92
N PHE A 41 -0.59 7.96 0.57
CA PHE A 41 -0.98 7.50 -0.77
C PHE A 41 -2.26 8.22 -1.21
N GLY A 42 -2.42 8.40 -2.52
CA GLY A 42 -3.65 8.92 -3.11
C GLY A 42 -4.80 7.92 -2.98
N SER A 43 -6.03 8.40 -3.07
CA SER A 43 -7.22 7.54 -2.97
C SER A 43 -7.30 6.53 -4.12
N ASP A 44 -6.86 6.89 -5.31
CA ASP A 44 -6.78 6.02 -6.49
C ASP A 44 -5.72 4.91 -6.32
N GLU A 45 -4.56 5.26 -5.77
CA GLU A 45 -3.51 4.29 -5.43
C GLU A 45 -3.98 3.32 -4.34
N ILE A 46 -4.65 3.85 -3.30
CA ILE A 46 -5.21 3.05 -2.20
C ILE A 46 -6.25 2.07 -2.74
N GLN A 47 -7.18 2.52 -3.58
CA GLN A 47 -8.21 1.66 -4.16
C GLN A 47 -7.59 0.48 -4.91
N LYS A 48 -6.62 0.74 -5.80
CA LYS A 48 -5.92 -0.32 -6.53
C LYS A 48 -5.18 -1.27 -5.59
N MET A 49 -4.53 -0.76 -4.54
CA MET A 49 -3.86 -1.60 -3.55
C MET A 49 -4.85 -2.52 -2.82
N ILE A 50 -6.04 -2.04 -2.47
CA ILE A 50 -7.09 -2.85 -1.82
C ILE A 50 -7.47 -4.03 -2.71
N GLU A 51 -7.70 -3.77 -3.99
CA GLU A 51 -8.07 -4.78 -4.98
C GLU A 51 -6.95 -5.80 -5.21
N ILE A 52 -5.70 -5.34 -5.43
CA ILE A 52 -4.56 -6.21 -5.74
C ILE A 52 -4.14 -7.07 -4.54
N LEU A 53 -4.24 -6.53 -3.33
CA LEU A 53 -3.77 -7.17 -2.10
C LEU A 53 -4.89 -7.88 -1.32
N ASN A 54 -6.11 -7.88 -1.84
CA ASN A 54 -7.29 -8.48 -1.23
C ASN A 54 -7.49 -8.01 0.22
N ILE A 55 -7.43 -6.69 0.46
CA ILE A 55 -7.51 -6.12 1.81
C ILE A 55 -8.98 -6.05 2.23
N ASN A 56 -9.37 -6.92 3.17
CA ASN A 56 -10.75 -6.97 3.68
C ASN A 56 -11.13 -5.78 4.57
N ASN A 57 -10.19 -5.27 5.37
CA ASN A 57 -10.44 -4.13 6.26
C ASN A 57 -9.48 -2.96 5.96
N PRO A 58 -9.72 -2.20 4.88
CA PRO A 58 -8.81 -1.14 4.46
C PRO A 58 -8.70 0.01 5.46
N CYS A 59 -9.74 0.23 6.27
CA CYS A 59 -9.77 1.25 7.31
C CYS A 59 -8.65 1.07 8.34
N GLU A 60 -8.34 -0.17 8.73
CA GLU A 60 -7.29 -0.43 9.71
C GLU A 60 -5.87 -0.14 9.19
N ILE A 61 -5.69 -0.14 7.87
CA ILE A 61 -4.40 0.04 7.22
C ILE A 61 -4.22 1.48 6.73
N PHE A 62 -5.18 1.98 5.96
CA PHE A 62 -5.06 3.26 5.26
C PHE A 62 -5.68 4.43 6.01
N PHE A 63 -6.63 4.16 6.91
CA PHE A 63 -7.37 5.17 7.66
C PHE A 63 -7.22 5.02 9.17
N ALA A 64 -6.12 4.41 9.62
CA ALA A 64 -5.81 4.36 11.05
C ALA A 64 -5.76 5.80 11.59
N LYS A 65 -6.72 6.10 12.49
CA LYS A 65 -6.69 7.29 13.33
C LYS A 65 -5.46 7.21 14.23
N GLU A 66 -4.90 8.36 14.58
CA GLU A 66 -3.90 8.46 15.65
C GLU A 66 -4.37 7.74 16.92
#